data_AF-A0A202DS90-F1
#
_entry.id   AF-A0A202DS90-F1
#
_cell.length_a   1.000
_cell.length_b   1.000
_cell.length_c   1.000
_cell.angle_alpha   90.00
_cell.angle_beta   90.00
_cell.angle_gamma   90.00
#
_symmetry.space_group_name_H-M   'P 1'
#
loop_
_entity.id
_entity.type
_entity.pdbx_description
1 polymer ?
#
loop_
_entity_poly.entity_id
_entity_poly.type
_entity_poly.pdbx_seq_one_letter_code
_entity_poly.pdbx_strand_id
1 'polypeptide(L)'
;PPPKVLMLNRFNLPATVSLYPQVDTIVLTSIISLIEQVVLLAVKNYKKGGLSMAPLKRVRSRGFTIVELLIVIVVIGILAVLVALTYNGIKQKERDTERKDDVKTLHGRLEAYQAQNGKYPTLANVNDATWRSTNMKGLDIAALQDPKGPTAKLVASPAPNAYAYAVSPANCDNGAAGDCTSYTLTATLEGGGTYVKQSLN
;
A
#
# COMPACT_ATOMS: atom_id res chain seq x y z
N PRO A 1 38.73 -36.31 40.71
CA PRO A 1 37.55 -36.23 39.82
C PRO A 1 36.59 -35.09 40.19
N PRO A 2 36.41 -34.12 39.28
CA PRO A 2 35.11 -33.50 39.06
C PRO A 2 34.62 -33.73 37.61
N PRO A 3 33.33 -33.51 37.33
CA PRO A 3 32.55 -34.31 36.38
C PRO A 3 32.60 -33.82 34.93
N LYS A 4 32.40 -34.79 34.02
CA LYS A 4 32.06 -34.59 32.61
C LYS A 4 30.83 -33.66 32.49
N VAL A 5 31.04 -32.44 32.03
CA VAL A 5 29.96 -31.56 31.60
C VAL A 5 29.52 -32.03 30.21
N LEU A 6 28.36 -32.69 30.20
CA LEU A 6 27.61 -33.07 29.01
C LEU A 6 27.46 -31.86 28.08
N MET A 7 27.86 -32.04 26.83
CA MET A 7 27.54 -31.12 25.75
C MET A 7 26.03 -31.00 25.65
N LEU A 8 25.47 -29.90 26.16
CA LEU A 8 24.14 -29.48 25.76
C LEU A 8 24.24 -29.05 24.30
N ASN A 9 23.87 -30.00 23.47
CA ASN A 9 23.46 -29.83 22.09
C ASN A 9 22.75 -28.48 21.95
N ARG A 10 23.37 -27.53 21.25
CA ARG A 10 22.68 -26.30 20.88
C ARG A 10 21.49 -26.74 20.04
N PHE A 11 20.29 -26.65 20.62
CA PHE A 11 19.06 -26.64 19.87
C PHE A 11 19.16 -25.45 18.91
N ASN A 12 19.63 -25.73 17.71
CA ASN A 12 19.60 -24.83 16.59
C ASN A 12 18.11 -24.74 16.21
N LEU A 13 17.37 -23.87 16.91
CA LEU A 13 16.04 -23.47 16.48
C LEU A 13 16.22 -22.81 15.11
N PRO A 14 15.66 -23.37 14.03
CA PRO A 14 15.70 -22.69 12.75
C PRO A 14 15.02 -21.35 12.91
N ALA A 15 15.79 -20.29 12.72
CA ALA A 15 15.27 -19.00 12.32
C ALA A 15 14.43 -19.24 11.06
N THR A 16 13.11 -19.05 11.18
CA THR A 16 12.14 -18.64 10.15
C THR A 16 10.75 -19.23 10.44
N VAL A 17 10.06 -18.65 11.44
CA VAL A 17 8.61 -18.47 11.29
C VAL A 17 8.41 -17.08 10.69
N SER A 18 8.72 -16.97 9.39
CA SER A 18 8.33 -15.84 8.54
C SER A 18 6.99 -16.19 7.88
N LEU A 19 5.98 -16.46 8.71
CA LEU A 19 4.60 -16.60 8.31
C LEU A 19 3.89 -15.39 8.92
N TYR A 20 3.66 -14.35 8.10
CA TYR A 20 3.16 -12.99 8.38
C TYR A 20 4.20 -11.86 8.48
N PRO A 21 4.81 -11.42 7.37
CA PRO A 21 5.55 -10.15 7.31
C PRO A 21 4.65 -8.91 7.18
N GLN A 22 3.32 -9.05 7.22
CA GLN A 22 2.37 -7.97 6.86
C GLN A 22 1.63 -7.35 8.05
N VAL A 23 1.86 -7.84 9.27
CA VAL A 23 1.24 -7.25 10.46
C VAL A 23 2.24 -6.28 11.07
N ASP A 24 2.02 -4.99 10.84
CA ASP A 24 2.74 -3.95 11.56
C ASP A 24 2.47 -4.18 13.06
N THR A 25 3.47 -4.69 13.77
CA THR A 25 3.39 -4.98 15.22
C THR A 25 2.99 -3.72 16.00
N ILE A 26 3.37 -2.54 15.49
CA ILE A 26 2.98 -1.22 16.01
C ILE A 26 1.47 -1.00 15.93
N VAL A 27 0.83 -1.34 14.80
CA VAL A 27 -0.63 -1.22 14.63
C VAL A 27 -1.34 -2.20 15.55
N LEU A 28 -0.84 -3.43 15.64
CA LEU A 28 -1.39 -4.44 16.54
C LEU A 28 -1.31 -4.01 18.01
N THR A 29 -0.16 -3.51 18.45
CA THR A 29 0.03 -3.02 19.82
C THR A 29 -0.81 -1.78 20.12
N SER A 30 -1.01 -0.91 19.13
CA SER A 30 -1.83 0.30 19.28
C SER A 30 -3.31 -0.05 19.42
N ILE A 31 -3.81 -0.99 18.62
CA ILE A 31 -5.20 -1.47 18.69
C ILE A 31 -5.45 -2.24 19.98
N ILE A 32 -4.55 -3.14 20.39
CA ILE A 32 -4.65 -3.86 21.66
C ILE A 32 -4.67 -2.87 22.83
N SER A 33 -3.79 -1.86 22.83
CA SER A 33 -3.76 -0.81 23.85
C SER A 33 -5.06 0.01 23.88
N LEU A 34 -5.64 0.32 22.71
CA LEU A 34 -6.90 1.06 22.63
C LEU A 34 -8.08 0.24 23.21
N ILE A 35 -8.13 -1.05 22.89
CA ILE A 35 -9.14 -1.97 23.44
C ILE A 35 -8.98 -2.07 24.97
N GLU A 36 -7.75 -2.21 25.47
CA GLU A 36 -7.48 -2.23 26.90
C GLU A 36 -7.93 -0.94 27.60
N GLN A 37 -7.67 0.23 26.99
CA GLN A 37 -8.11 1.52 27.52
C GLN A 37 -9.63 1.68 27.54
N VAL A 38 -10.32 1.25 26.48
CA VAL A 38 -11.80 1.30 26.40
C VAL A 38 -12.42 0.37 27.44
N VAL A 39 -11.90 -0.85 27.60
CA VAL A 39 -12.36 -1.82 28.61
C VAL A 39 -12.14 -1.26 30.02
N LEU A 40 -10.96 -0.71 30.30
CA LEU A 40 -10.66 -0.11 31.61
C LEU A 40 -11.54 1.11 31.90
N LEU A 41 -11.86 1.94 30.91
CA LEU A 41 -12.79 3.07 31.07
C LEU A 41 -14.22 2.60 31.33
N ALA A 42 -14.69 1.57 30.62
CA ALA A 42 -16.00 0.98 30.86
C ALA A 42 -16.12 0.42 32.29
N VAL A 43 -15.09 -0.29 32.76
CA VAL A 43 -15.04 -0.83 34.13
C VAL A 43 -14.95 0.30 35.18
N LYS A 44 -14.16 1.35 34.93
CA LYS A 44 -14.05 2.51 35.84
C LYS A 44 -15.36 3.30 35.95
N ASN A 45 -16.09 3.47 34.85
CA ASN A 45 -17.38 4.16 34.85
C ASN A 45 -18.49 3.32 35.49
N TYR A 46 -18.44 1.99 35.36
CA TYR A 46 -19.37 1.10 36.05
C TYR A 46 -19.31 1.25 37.59
N LYS A 47 -18.13 1.50 38.14
CA LYS A 47 -17.93 1.63 39.60
C LYS A 47 -18.36 2.99 40.19
N LYS A 48 -18.67 4.00 39.37
CA LYS A 48 -19.04 5.36 39.81
C LYS A 48 -20.56 5.62 39.88
N GLY A 49 -21.39 4.68 39.44
CA GLY A 49 -22.85 4.83 39.43
C GLY A 49 -23.56 4.50 40.74
N GLY A 50 -23.18 5.14 41.85
CA GLY A 50 -23.96 5.11 43.10
C GLY A 50 -24.96 6.27 43.15
N LEU A 51 -26.04 6.21 42.36
CA LEU A 51 -27.05 7.27 42.31
C LEU A 51 -28.19 7.01 43.32
N SER A 52 -28.30 7.87 44.33
CA SER A 52 -29.50 8.01 45.17
C SER A 52 -30.60 8.70 44.36
N MET A 53 -31.78 8.07 44.21
CA MET A 53 -32.91 8.65 43.46
C MET A 53 -34.24 8.51 44.23
N ALA A 54 -35.00 9.61 44.26
CA ALA A 54 -36.41 9.68 44.65
C ALA A 54 -37.31 8.98 43.60
N PRO A 55 -38.50 8.46 43.98
CA PRO A 55 -39.28 7.60 43.10
C PRO A 55 -40.06 8.42 42.05
N LEU A 56 -39.78 8.16 40.76
CA LEU A 56 -40.59 8.63 39.63
C LEU A 56 -41.40 7.47 39.01
N LYS A 57 -42.63 7.79 38.61
CA LYS A 57 -43.67 6.91 38.07
C LYS A 57 -43.15 6.11 36.86
N ARG A 58 -43.15 4.78 36.99
CA ARG A 58 -42.59 3.82 36.02
C ARG A 58 -43.50 3.66 34.79
N VAL A 59 -43.12 4.24 33.66
CA VAL A 59 -43.65 3.84 32.33
C VAL A 59 -42.92 2.57 31.91
N ARG A 60 -43.67 1.54 31.51
CA ARG A 60 -43.12 0.22 31.17
C ARG A 60 -42.50 0.24 29.76
N SER A 61 -41.30 0.76 29.64
CA SER A 61 -40.46 0.55 28.45
C SER A 61 -39.95 -0.89 28.44
N ARG A 62 -40.16 -1.61 27.34
CA ARG A 62 -39.43 -2.85 27.05
C ARG A 62 -38.03 -2.42 26.59
N GLY A 63 -37.15 -2.17 27.56
CA GLY A 63 -35.75 -1.85 27.29
C GLY A 63 -35.00 -3.09 26.79
N PHE A 64 -34.06 -2.89 25.86
CA PHE A 64 -33.08 -3.90 25.48
C PHE A 64 -32.34 -4.42 26.71
N THR A 65 -32.07 -5.71 26.74
CA THR A 65 -31.30 -6.30 27.83
C THR A 65 -29.85 -5.84 27.76
N ILE A 66 -29.21 -5.64 28.91
CA ILE A 66 -27.78 -5.27 28.98
C ILE A 66 -26.92 -6.35 28.30
N VAL A 67 -27.38 -7.61 28.34
CA VAL A 67 -26.70 -8.76 27.73
C VAL A 67 -26.73 -8.69 26.20
N GLU A 68 -27.86 -8.28 25.60
CA GLU A 68 -27.95 -8.09 24.15
C GLU A 68 -26.94 -7.06 23.66
N LEU A 69 -26.81 -5.93 24.36
CA LEU A 69 -25.85 -4.89 23.97
C LEU A 69 -24.39 -5.34 24.19
N LEU A 70 -24.13 -6.15 25.23
CA LEU A 70 -22.80 -6.68 25.54
C LEU A 70 -22.29 -7.62 24.45
N ILE A 71 -23.12 -8.52 23.94
CA ILE A 71 -22.71 -9.46 22.89
C ILE A 71 -22.40 -8.70 21.59
N VAL A 72 -23.18 -7.67 21.26
CA VAL A 72 -22.99 -6.87 20.05
C VAL A 72 -21.62 -6.18 20.04
N ILE A 73 -21.22 -5.53 21.13
CA ILE A 73 -19.90 -4.87 21.20
C ILE A 73 -18.74 -5.88 21.15
N VAL A 74 -18.93 -7.08 21.71
CA VAL A 74 -17.94 -8.17 21.64
C VAL A 74 -17.76 -8.64 20.20
N VAL A 75 -18.86 -8.90 19.49
CA VAL A 75 -18.80 -9.35 18.08
C VAL A 75 -18.18 -8.28 17.18
N ILE A 76 -18.55 -7.00 17.34
CA ILE A 76 -17.94 -5.89 16.59
C ILE A 76 -16.43 -5.81 16.86
N GLY A 77 -16.01 -6.00 18.12
CA GLY A 77 -14.59 -6.02 18.49
C GLY A 77 -13.81 -7.13 17.78
N ILE A 78 -14.35 -8.35 17.72
CA ILE A 78 -13.70 -9.48 17.03
C ILE A 78 -13.57 -9.20 15.53
N LEU A 79 -14.65 -8.75 14.88
CA LEU A 79 -14.65 -8.46 13.45
C LEU A 79 -13.67 -7.34 13.08
N ALA A 80 -13.60 -6.29 13.89
CA ALA A 80 -12.68 -5.16 13.66
C ALA A 80 -11.21 -5.61 13.66
N VAL A 81 -10.82 -6.50 14.57
CA VAL A 81 -9.46 -7.04 14.65
C VAL A 81 -9.12 -7.86 13.41
N LEU A 82 -10.02 -8.75 12.96
CA LEU A 82 -9.79 -9.57 11.77
C LEU A 82 -9.60 -8.71 10.51
N VAL A 83 -10.41 -7.68 10.33
CA VAL A 83 -10.28 -6.74 9.21
C VAL A 83 -8.93 -6.03 9.25
N ALA A 84 -8.52 -5.54 10.43
CA ALA A 84 -7.25 -4.83 10.60
C ALA A 84 -6.03 -5.69 10.17
N LEU A 85 -6.04 -6.99 10.46
CA LEU A 85 -4.96 -7.91 10.06
C LEU A 85 -4.82 -8.04 8.53
N THR A 86 -5.91 -7.91 7.79
CA THR A 86 -5.93 -8.12 6.33
C THR A 86 -5.76 -6.83 5.52
N TYR A 87 -6.01 -5.67 6.15
CA TYR A 87 -6.10 -4.38 5.47
C TYR A 87 -4.81 -3.97 4.75
N ASN A 88 -3.64 -4.15 5.38
CA ASN A 88 -2.36 -3.76 4.80
C ASN A 88 -2.02 -4.53 3.52
N GLY A 89 -2.24 -5.85 3.52
CA GLY A 89 -1.99 -6.70 2.34
C GLY A 89 -2.92 -6.37 1.18
N ILE A 90 -4.18 -6.03 1.47
CA ILE A 90 -5.14 -5.56 0.45
C ILE A 90 -4.66 -4.23 -0.15
N LYS A 91 -4.29 -3.27 0.69
CA LYS A 91 -3.80 -1.96 0.25
C LYS A 91 -2.53 -2.05 -0.59
N GLN A 92 -1.62 -2.97 -0.26
CA GLN A 92 -0.44 -3.23 -1.08
C GLN A 92 -0.84 -3.75 -2.47
N LYS A 93 -1.75 -4.73 -2.53
CA LYS A 93 -2.22 -5.31 -3.80
C LYS A 93 -2.98 -4.32 -4.67
N GLU A 94 -3.79 -3.45 -4.06
CA GLU A 94 -4.47 -2.35 -4.74
C GLU A 94 -3.46 -1.42 -5.42
N ARG A 95 -2.45 -0.94 -4.68
CA ARG A 95 -1.39 -0.08 -5.24
C ARG A 95 -0.57 -0.78 -6.32
N ASP A 96 -0.22 -2.05 -6.14
CA ASP A 96 0.49 -2.82 -7.17
C ASP A 96 -0.38 -3.05 -8.43
N THR A 97 -1.70 -3.05 -8.31
CA THR A 97 -2.63 -3.11 -9.45
C THR A 97 -2.67 -1.76 -10.16
N GLU A 98 -2.80 -0.67 -9.41
CA GLU A 98 -2.73 0.71 -9.90
C GLU A 98 -1.42 0.95 -10.68
N ARG A 99 -0.27 0.58 -10.11
CA ARG A 99 1.03 0.66 -10.81
C ARG A 99 1.05 -0.04 -12.17
N LYS A 100 0.42 -1.21 -12.26
CA LYS A 100 0.37 -1.98 -13.51
C LYS A 100 -0.52 -1.31 -14.55
N ASP A 101 -1.63 -0.73 -14.11
CA ASP A 101 -2.60 -0.07 -14.98
C ASP A 101 -2.08 1.29 -15.47
N ASP A 102 -1.37 2.03 -14.62
CA ASP A 102 -0.64 3.24 -14.99
C ASP A 102 0.42 2.94 -16.06
N VAL A 103 1.26 1.93 -15.83
CA VAL A 103 2.28 1.52 -16.82
C VAL A 103 1.66 1.08 -18.14
N LYS A 104 0.51 0.37 -18.12
CA LYS A 104 -0.21 0.01 -19.36
C LYS A 104 -0.75 1.23 -20.08
N THR A 105 -1.29 2.19 -19.34
CA THR A 105 -1.82 3.44 -19.90
C THR A 105 -0.70 4.25 -20.54
N LEU A 106 0.43 4.41 -19.84
CA LEU A 106 1.63 5.06 -20.37
C LEU A 106 2.12 4.36 -21.63
N HIS A 107 2.26 3.03 -21.59
CA HIS A 107 2.68 2.22 -22.75
C HIS A 107 1.79 2.51 -23.96
N GLY A 108 0.46 2.42 -23.81
CA GLY A 108 -0.47 2.70 -24.93
C GLY A 108 -0.35 4.12 -25.50
N ARG A 109 -0.09 5.13 -24.65
CA ARG A 109 0.10 6.52 -25.10
C ARG A 109 1.44 6.73 -25.80
N LEU A 110 2.50 6.05 -25.36
CA LEU A 110 3.82 6.10 -26.00
C LEU A 110 3.79 5.43 -27.38
N GLU A 111 3.12 4.27 -27.50
CA GLU A 111 2.92 3.62 -28.80
C GLU A 111 2.09 4.49 -29.74
N ALA A 112 1.01 5.11 -29.24
CA ALA A 112 0.19 6.01 -30.04
C ALA A 112 0.98 7.25 -30.53
N TYR A 113 1.91 7.77 -29.73
CA TYR A 113 2.79 8.85 -30.14
C TYR A 113 3.77 8.40 -31.23
N GLN A 114 4.39 7.23 -31.06
CA GLN A 114 5.33 6.70 -32.04
C GLN A 114 4.65 6.42 -33.38
N ALA A 115 3.44 5.85 -33.37
CA ALA A 115 2.67 5.60 -34.58
C ALA A 115 2.38 6.88 -35.39
N GLN A 116 2.34 8.06 -34.73
CA GLN A 116 2.10 9.34 -35.38
C GLN A 116 3.39 10.06 -35.80
N ASN A 117 4.49 9.87 -35.06
CA ASN A 117 5.71 10.67 -35.20
C ASN A 117 6.94 9.87 -35.69
N GLY A 118 6.83 8.55 -35.82
CA GLY A 118 7.91 7.66 -36.23
C GLY A 118 9.01 7.44 -35.19
N LYS A 119 8.89 8.05 -34.00
CA LYS A 119 9.86 7.93 -32.90
C LYS A 119 9.20 8.00 -31.54
N TYR A 120 9.86 7.47 -30.52
CA TYR A 120 9.42 7.63 -29.13
C TYR A 120 9.84 8.99 -28.57
N PRO A 121 9.07 9.56 -27.61
CA PRO A 121 9.44 10.82 -26.98
C PRO A 121 10.58 10.61 -25.97
N THR A 122 11.37 11.66 -25.73
CA THR A 122 12.40 11.58 -24.68
C THR A 122 11.80 11.57 -23.29
N LEU A 123 12.61 11.17 -22.30
CA LEU A 123 12.25 11.34 -20.90
C LEU A 123 11.94 12.81 -20.55
N ALA A 124 12.66 13.77 -21.14
CA ALA A 124 12.41 15.18 -20.92
C ALA A 124 11.03 15.60 -21.47
N ASN A 125 10.69 15.16 -22.69
CA ASN A 125 9.38 15.41 -23.29
C ASN A 125 8.25 14.83 -22.45
N VAL A 126 8.36 13.56 -22.05
CA VAL A 126 7.31 12.90 -21.26
C VAL A 126 7.20 13.54 -19.87
N ASN A 127 8.25 14.15 -19.33
CA ASN A 127 8.20 14.88 -18.06
C ASN A 127 7.73 16.34 -18.17
N ASP A 128 7.66 16.91 -19.37
CA ASP A 128 7.18 18.25 -19.62
C ASP A 128 5.64 18.30 -19.74
N ALA A 129 4.99 19.08 -18.88
CA ALA A 129 3.53 19.16 -18.82
C ALA A 129 2.91 19.79 -20.08
N THR A 130 3.56 20.81 -20.65
CA THR A 130 3.10 21.52 -21.85
C THR A 130 3.26 20.63 -23.09
N TRP A 131 4.34 19.87 -23.14
CA TRP A 131 4.58 18.91 -24.19
C TRP A 131 3.54 17.78 -24.16
N ARG A 132 3.26 17.22 -22.97
CA ARG A 132 2.25 16.16 -22.81
C ARG A 132 0.84 16.59 -23.20
N SER A 133 0.42 17.81 -22.84
CA SER A 133 -0.93 18.28 -23.17
C SER A 133 -1.17 18.39 -24.68
N THR A 134 -0.11 18.58 -25.45
CA THR A 134 -0.16 18.65 -26.92
C THR A 134 -0.03 17.27 -27.56
N ASN A 135 0.93 16.46 -27.08
CA ASN A 135 1.38 15.25 -27.77
C ASN A 135 0.85 13.94 -27.19
N MET A 136 0.36 13.93 -25.95
CA MET A 136 -0.18 12.74 -25.26
C MET A 136 -1.59 12.99 -24.74
N LYS A 137 -2.49 13.45 -25.63
CA LYS A 137 -3.87 13.78 -25.27
C LYS A 137 -4.58 12.59 -24.63
N GLY A 138 -5.25 12.86 -23.52
CA GLY A 138 -5.99 11.85 -22.74
C GLY A 138 -5.12 10.97 -21.84
N LEU A 139 -3.84 11.31 -21.64
CA LEU A 139 -3.08 10.79 -20.50
C LEU A 139 -3.50 11.54 -19.24
N ASP A 140 -3.98 10.80 -18.23
CA ASP A 140 -4.18 11.35 -16.89
C ASP A 140 -2.81 11.58 -16.23
N ILE A 141 -2.63 12.74 -15.59
CA ILE A 141 -1.39 13.08 -14.88
C ILE A 141 -1.16 12.10 -13.71
N ALA A 142 -2.23 11.55 -13.13
CA ALA A 142 -2.14 10.53 -12.09
C ALA A 142 -1.34 9.29 -12.56
N ALA A 143 -1.43 8.92 -13.84
CA ALA A 143 -0.72 7.77 -14.38
C ALA A 143 0.81 7.94 -14.47
N LEU A 144 1.34 9.14 -14.16
CA LEU A 144 2.78 9.41 -14.05
C LEU A 144 3.28 9.32 -12.61
N GLN A 145 2.40 9.12 -11.64
CA GLN A 145 2.71 9.15 -10.22
C GLN A 145 2.52 7.76 -9.62
N ASP A 146 3.58 7.21 -9.01
CA ASP A 146 3.42 6.02 -8.17
C ASP A 146 2.48 6.33 -6.99
N PRO A 147 1.62 5.40 -6.54
CA PRO A 147 0.71 5.63 -5.42
C PRO A 147 1.40 6.04 -4.10
N LYS A 148 2.69 5.74 -3.95
CA LYS A 148 3.54 6.18 -2.83
C LYS A 148 4.59 7.22 -3.25
N GLY A 149 4.58 7.62 -4.52
CA GLY A 149 5.50 8.57 -5.11
C GLY A 149 5.13 10.02 -4.76
N PRO A 150 6.12 10.90 -4.52
CA PRO A 150 5.86 12.28 -4.14
C PRO A 150 5.53 13.18 -5.34
N THR A 151 5.81 12.73 -6.57
CA THR A 151 5.72 13.56 -7.78
C THR A 151 5.20 12.77 -8.99
N ALA A 152 4.43 13.45 -9.84
CA ALA A 152 3.98 12.94 -11.13
C ALA A 152 5.07 13.11 -12.20
N LYS A 153 6.17 12.37 -12.06
CA LYS A 153 7.32 12.38 -12.98
C LYS A 153 7.93 11.00 -13.13
N LEU A 154 8.40 10.73 -14.34
CA LEU A 154 9.16 9.54 -14.68
C LEU A 154 10.65 9.75 -14.40
N VAL A 155 11.33 8.70 -13.98
CA VAL A 155 12.78 8.68 -13.74
C VAL A 155 13.51 7.88 -14.83
N ALA A 156 14.80 8.14 -15.04
CA ALA A 156 15.58 7.45 -16.08
C ALA A 156 15.87 5.98 -15.76
N SER A 157 15.92 5.63 -14.47
CA SER A 157 16.29 4.29 -13.99
C SER A 157 15.29 3.79 -12.95
N PRO A 158 15.02 2.48 -12.86
CA PRO A 158 14.11 1.90 -11.88
C PRO A 158 14.43 2.35 -10.45
N ALA A 159 13.41 2.87 -9.76
CA ALA A 159 13.52 3.33 -8.38
C ALA A 159 12.26 2.94 -7.57
N PRO A 160 12.34 2.87 -6.24
CA PRO A 160 11.16 2.73 -5.40
C PRO A 160 10.25 3.96 -5.51
N ASN A 161 8.93 3.75 -5.47
CA ASN A 161 7.91 4.79 -5.49
C ASN A 161 8.01 5.76 -6.70
N ALA A 162 8.50 5.28 -7.84
CA ALA A 162 8.56 6.03 -9.08
C ALA A 162 8.47 5.09 -10.28
N TYR A 163 7.91 5.59 -11.37
CA TYR A 163 7.92 4.91 -12.66
C TYR A 163 9.17 5.29 -13.45
N ALA A 164 9.89 4.30 -13.95
CA ALA A 164 11.06 4.53 -14.78
C ALA A 164 10.73 4.42 -16.26
N TYR A 165 11.29 5.33 -17.05
CA TYR A 165 11.20 5.34 -18.50
C TYR A 165 12.60 5.51 -19.08
N ALA A 166 13.17 4.40 -19.53
CA ALA A 166 14.48 4.35 -20.16
C ALA A 166 14.31 4.26 -21.68
N VAL A 167 14.77 5.28 -22.40
CA VAL A 167 14.77 5.32 -23.86
C VAL A 167 16.08 4.77 -24.44
N SER A 168 16.00 4.21 -25.65
CA SER A 168 17.13 3.68 -26.39
C SER A 168 17.09 4.13 -27.87
N PRO A 169 18.24 4.48 -28.48
CA PRO A 169 19.57 4.57 -27.86
C PRO A 169 19.63 5.64 -26.76
N ALA A 170 20.54 5.46 -25.80
CA ALA A 170 20.66 6.40 -24.70
C ALA A 170 20.98 7.81 -25.23
N ASN A 171 20.36 8.83 -24.65
CA ASN A 171 20.46 10.24 -25.10
C ASN A 171 19.96 10.46 -26.54
N CYS A 172 18.99 9.67 -26.99
CA CYS A 172 18.25 9.97 -28.20
C CYS A 172 17.49 11.30 -28.07
N ASP A 173 17.32 11.97 -29.21
CA ASP A 173 16.84 13.36 -29.41
C ASP A 173 17.92 14.44 -29.20
N ASN A 174 18.39 14.96 -30.35
CA ASN A 174 19.31 16.09 -30.54
C ASN A 174 20.77 15.93 -30.06
N GLY A 175 21.34 14.74 -30.25
CA GLY A 175 22.78 14.47 -30.29
C GLY A 175 23.11 13.24 -31.16
N ALA A 176 24.40 12.92 -31.34
CA ALA A 176 24.99 11.93 -32.27
C ALA A 176 24.37 10.51 -32.34
N ALA A 177 23.39 10.18 -31.49
CA ALA A 177 22.72 8.88 -31.40
C ALA A 177 21.42 8.76 -32.22
N GLY A 178 20.86 9.86 -32.75
CA GLY A 178 19.65 9.84 -33.57
C GLY A 178 18.32 9.82 -32.77
N ASP A 179 17.24 9.40 -33.43
CA ASP A 179 15.89 9.36 -32.85
C ASP A 179 15.71 8.19 -31.85
N CYS A 180 14.81 8.35 -30.88
CA CYS A 180 14.48 7.30 -29.91
C CYS A 180 13.67 6.20 -30.59
N THR A 181 14.25 5.00 -30.71
CA THR A 181 13.66 3.87 -31.45
C THR A 181 13.01 2.82 -30.56
N SER A 182 13.41 2.73 -29.29
CA SER A 182 12.83 1.80 -28.32
C SER A 182 12.81 2.41 -26.92
N TYR A 183 12.03 1.80 -26.02
CA TYR A 183 12.02 2.19 -24.61
C TYR A 183 11.68 1.01 -23.70
N THR A 184 11.95 1.19 -22.40
CA THR A 184 11.54 0.29 -21.32
C THR A 184 10.88 1.11 -20.21
N LEU A 185 9.60 0.84 -19.95
CA LEU A 185 8.85 1.31 -18.79
C LEU A 185 8.95 0.30 -17.65
N THR A 186 9.24 0.75 -16.44
CA THR A 186 9.35 -0.12 -15.26
C THR A 186 8.64 0.50 -14.05
N ALA A 187 7.83 -0.29 -13.36
CA ALA A 187 7.34 0.00 -12.01
C ALA A 187 7.92 -1.00 -11.01
N THR A 188 8.38 -0.51 -9.87
CA THR A 188 8.85 -1.36 -8.75
C THR A 188 7.66 -1.67 -7.84
N LEU A 189 7.32 -2.95 -7.69
CA LEU A 189 6.20 -3.41 -6.86
C LEU A 189 6.63 -3.55 -5.39
N GLU A 190 5.68 -3.38 -4.48
CA GLU A 190 5.98 -3.42 -3.03
C GLU A 190 6.42 -4.80 -2.53
N GLY A 191 6.14 -5.87 -3.29
CA GLY A 191 6.60 -7.22 -3.00
C GLY A 191 8.03 -7.54 -3.46
N GLY A 192 8.78 -6.56 -4.00
CA GLY A 192 10.17 -6.74 -4.45
C GLY A 192 10.32 -7.22 -5.90
N GLY A 193 9.23 -7.26 -6.67
CA GLY A 193 9.25 -7.53 -8.11
C GLY A 193 9.19 -6.24 -8.95
N THR A 194 9.49 -6.34 -10.25
CA THR A 194 9.25 -5.26 -11.20
C THR A 194 8.16 -5.64 -12.19
N TYR A 195 7.38 -4.66 -12.62
CA TYR A 195 6.48 -4.79 -13.76
C TYR A 195 7.06 -3.97 -14.91
N VAL A 196 7.34 -4.63 -16.03
CA VAL A 196 8.07 -4.04 -17.16
C VAL A 196 7.22 -4.10 -18.42
N LYS A 197 7.23 -3.00 -19.19
CA LYS A 197 6.70 -2.92 -20.55
C LYS A 197 7.77 -2.34 -21.48
N GLN A 198 7.95 -2.96 -22.64
CA GLN A 198 8.88 -2.51 -23.66
C GLN A 198 8.12 -1.97 -24.88
N SER A 199 8.80 -1.18 -25.71
CA SER A 199 8.31 -0.79 -27.03
C SER A 199 7.91 -2.01 -27.86
N LEU A 200 6.98 -1.80 -28.80
CA LEU A 200 6.57 -2.86 -29.74
C LEU A 200 7.57 -3.06 -30.89
N ASN A 201 8.38 -2.05 -31.18
CA ASN A 201 9.48 -2.09 -32.14
C ASN A 201 10.82 -2.41 -31.45
#